data_AF-A0A059LHN1-F1
#
_entry.id   AF-A0A059LHN1-F1
#
_cell.length_a   1.000
_cell.length_b   1.000
_cell.length_c   1.000
_cell.angle_alpha   90.00
_cell.angle_beta   90.00
_cell.angle_gamma   90.00
#
_symmetry.space_group_name_H-M   'P 1'
#
loop_
_entity.id
_entity.type
_entity.pdbx_description
1 polymer ?
#
loop_
_entity_poly.entity_id
_entity_poly.type
_entity_poly.pdbx_seq_one_letter_code
_entity_poly.pdbx_strand_id
1 'polypeptide(L)'
;MSRTHSRGIALPCPRKRAASPLSPSLIGLGDTSRVGLVIMETRKKFKPSTVKDVPVDAFLVAFAAHLKKSGKIELPRHVDLMKTATFKELPPLDLDWFYTRTAAVARRVYMRAGLGMKDFRRTFGGRSFAKGRVMPEHFKLAAGGNIRHALQQLEKMGIVAKCPDNHGRKMTVEGRRLMDLVARSVPCTRLVVA
;
A
#
# COMPACT_ATOMS: atom_id res chain seq x y z
N MET A 1 -51.73 18.05 -10.83
CA MET A 1 -50.38 18.54 -10.45
C MET A 1 -49.37 17.40 -10.62
N SER A 2 -48.97 17.15 -11.86
CA SER A 2 -48.03 16.09 -12.24
C SER A 2 -46.60 16.61 -12.12
N ARG A 3 -45.95 16.35 -10.98
CA ARG A 3 -44.52 16.65 -10.79
C ARG A 3 -43.67 15.55 -11.41
N THR A 4 -43.10 15.89 -12.55
CA THR A 4 -41.87 15.42 -13.19
C THR A 4 -40.94 14.58 -12.29
N HIS A 5 -40.71 13.32 -12.67
CA HIS A 5 -39.56 12.54 -12.22
C HIS A 5 -38.33 12.94 -13.04
N SER A 6 -37.49 13.80 -12.47
CA SER A 6 -36.14 14.04 -12.97
C SER A 6 -35.26 12.81 -12.70
N ARG A 7 -35.17 11.91 -13.69
CA ARG A 7 -34.14 10.86 -13.71
C ARG A 7 -32.79 11.50 -14.02
N GLY A 8 -32.10 11.90 -12.96
CA GLY A 8 -30.70 12.26 -13.03
C GLY A 8 -29.79 11.02 -12.99
N ILE A 9 -28.78 11.05 -13.86
CA ILE A 9 -27.42 10.49 -13.68
C ILE A 9 -27.22 9.03 -14.13
N ALA A 10 -26.45 8.85 -15.21
CA ALA A 10 -25.03 8.47 -15.12
C ALA A 10 -24.38 8.45 -16.51
N LEU A 11 -23.46 9.39 -16.77
CA LEU A 11 -22.55 9.29 -17.91
C LEU A 11 -21.49 8.21 -17.62
N PRO A 12 -21.12 7.36 -18.58
CA PRO A 12 -20.00 6.43 -18.42
C PRO A 12 -18.68 7.20 -18.45
N CYS A 13 -17.84 7.02 -17.42
CA CYS A 13 -16.50 7.58 -17.39
C CYS A 13 -15.60 6.94 -18.48
N PRO A 14 -14.79 7.72 -19.20
CA PRO A 14 -13.94 7.20 -20.26
C PRO A 14 -12.78 6.38 -19.68
N ARG A 15 -12.69 5.16 -20.19
CA ARG A 15 -11.75 4.09 -19.84
C ARG A 15 -10.40 4.37 -20.49
N LYS A 16 -9.41 4.85 -19.74
CA LYS A 16 -7.98 4.67 -20.07
C LYS A 16 -7.19 4.36 -18.81
N ARG A 17 -6.80 3.09 -18.64
CA ARG A 17 -5.57 2.71 -17.95
C ARG A 17 -5.01 1.48 -18.63
N ALA A 18 -3.80 1.65 -19.14
CA ALA A 18 -2.98 0.65 -19.79
C ALA A 18 -2.89 -0.63 -18.94
N ALA A 19 -2.92 -1.76 -19.62
CA ALA A 19 -2.59 -3.05 -19.05
C ALA A 19 -1.17 -3.01 -18.46
N SER A 20 -1.03 -3.47 -17.23
CA SER A 20 0.28 -3.84 -16.69
C SER A 20 0.66 -5.17 -17.36
N PRO A 21 1.84 -5.32 -17.96
CA PRO A 21 2.24 -6.61 -18.50
C PRO A 21 2.41 -7.59 -17.35
N LEU A 22 1.74 -8.72 -17.49
CA LEU A 22 1.94 -9.94 -16.72
C LEU A 22 3.41 -10.34 -16.81
N SER A 23 4.00 -10.69 -15.67
CA SER A 23 5.32 -11.33 -15.56
C SER A 23 5.39 -12.56 -16.48
N PRO A 24 6.31 -12.64 -17.44
CA PRO A 24 6.53 -13.85 -18.21
C PRO A 24 7.19 -14.90 -17.33
N SER A 25 6.49 -16.02 -17.16
CA SER A 25 7.02 -17.28 -16.67
C SER A 25 8.13 -17.79 -17.57
N LEU A 26 9.18 -18.33 -16.94
CA LEU A 26 10.26 -19.12 -17.51
C LEU A 26 9.80 -20.10 -18.60
N ILE A 27 10.23 -19.86 -19.83
CA ILE A 27 10.46 -20.89 -20.83
C ILE A 27 11.84 -20.56 -21.41
N GLY A 28 12.81 -21.43 -21.15
CA GLY A 28 14.16 -21.29 -21.69
C GLY A 28 14.18 -21.61 -23.19
N LEU A 29 15.14 -21.00 -23.90
CA LEU A 29 16.00 -21.60 -24.93
C LEU A 29 16.70 -20.48 -25.71
N GLY A 30 18.00 -20.68 -25.96
CA GLY A 30 18.62 -20.27 -27.20
C GLY A 30 19.43 -18.98 -27.17
N ASP A 31 20.75 -19.16 -27.22
CA ASP A 31 21.72 -18.16 -27.66
C ASP A 31 21.25 -17.39 -28.89
N THR A 32 21.16 -16.07 -28.76
CA THR A 32 21.30 -15.13 -29.89
C THR A 32 22.23 -14.01 -29.46
N SER A 33 23.52 -14.30 -29.59
CA SER A 33 24.51 -13.24 -29.76
C SER A 33 24.11 -12.37 -30.95
N ARG A 34 24.07 -11.05 -30.73
CA ARG A 34 24.26 -9.99 -31.74
C ARG A 34 23.01 -9.40 -32.40
N VAL A 35 22.24 -8.61 -31.65
CA VAL A 35 21.78 -7.28 -32.13
C VAL A 35 21.91 -6.28 -30.97
N GLY A 36 22.68 -5.23 -31.20
CA GLY A 36 23.19 -4.32 -30.19
C GLY A 36 22.15 -3.38 -29.58
N LEU A 37 22.10 -3.37 -28.26
CA LEU A 37 22.41 -2.19 -27.44
C LEU A 37 22.75 -2.74 -26.05
N VAL A 38 24.05 -2.97 -25.77
CA VAL A 38 24.49 -3.13 -24.39
C VAL A 38 24.34 -1.75 -23.77
N ILE A 39 23.14 -1.46 -23.25
CA ILE A 39 22.96 -0.34 -22.32
C ILE A 39 23.89 -0.69 -21.16
N MET A 40 25.02 0.00 -21.05
CA MET A 40 25.79 0.00 -19.82
C MET A 40 24.89 0.66 -18.76
N GLU A 41 24.08 -0.15 -18.08
CA GLU A 41 23.30 0.30 -16.94
C GLU A 41 24.26 0.71 -15.82
N THR A 42 24.68 1.96 -15.84
CA THR A 42 25.44 2.54 -14.74
C THR A 42 24.51 2.71 -13.55
N ARG A 43 24.54 1.75 -12.62
CA ARG A 43 23.80 1.81 -11.35
C ARG A 43 24.42 2.88 -10.46
N LYS A 44 23.93 4.12 -10.54
CA LYS A 44 24.33 5.18 -9.62
C LYS A 44 23.65 4.96 -8.26
N LYS A 45 24.45 4.85 -7.19
CA LYS A 45 23.97 4.77 -5.82
C LYS A 45 23.44 6.14 -5.41
N PHE A 46 22.14 6.22 -5.11
CA PHE A 46 21.49 7.45 -4.65
C PHE A 46 21.24 7.35 -3.14
N LYS A 47 21.51 8.43 -2.39
CA LYS A 47 21.17 8.53 -0.96
C LYS A 47 19.79 9.17 -0.85
N PRO A 48 18.72 8.41 -0.53
CA PRO A 48 17.39 8.99 -0.38
C PRO A 48 17.32 9.87 0.87
N SER A 49 16.72 11.05 0.74
CA SER A 49 16.53 11.99 1.84
C SER A 49 15.12 11.86 2.45
N THR A 50 14.12 11.55 1.62
CA THR A 50 12.71 11.41 2.04
C THR A 50 12.11 10.07 1.65
N VAL A 51 11.00 9.70 2.31
CA VAL A 51 10.21 8.48 2.00
C VAL A 51 9.71 8.42 0.55
N LYS A 52 9.62 9.56 -0.13
CA LYS A 52 9.15 9.64 -1.53
C LYS A 52 10.19 9.12 -2.52
N ASP A 53 11.46 9.13 -2.14
CA ASP A 53 12.59 8.79 -3.03
C ASP A 53 12.92 7.30 -3.02
N VAL A 54 12.27 6.53 -2.15
CA VAL A 54 12.53 5.10 -1.93
C VAL A 54 11.46 4.26 -2.64
N PRO A 55 11.84 3.14 -3.30
CA PRO A 55 10.86 2.20 -3.83
C PRO A 55 9.99 1.65 -2.70
N VAL A 56 8.69 1.56 -2.97
CA VAL A 56 7.68 1.28 -1.94
C VAL A 56 7.93 -0.06 -1.27
N ASP A 57 8.21 -1.10 -2.06
CA ASP A 57 8.33 -2.46 -1.55
C ASP A 57 9.53 -2.62 -0.61
N ALA A 58 10.68 -2.05 -0.98
CA ALA A 58 11.87 -2.07 -0.14
C ALA A 58 11.67 -1.28 1.16
N PHE A 59 10.97 -0.13 1.09
CA PHE A 59 10.63 0.64 2.28
C PHE A 59 9.73 -0.14 3.25
N LEU A 60 8.71 -0.84 2.73
CA LEU A 60 7.79 -1.61 3.56
C LEU A 60 8.51 -2.73 4.31
N VAL A 61 9.42 -3.44 3.64
CA VAL A 61 10.21 -4.52 4.25
C VAL A 61 11.13 -3.96 5.35
N ALA A 62 11.86 -2.88 5.06
CA ALA A 62 12.76 -2.25 6.03
C ALA A 62 12.01 -1.70 7.26
N PHE A 63 10.85 -1.05 7.04
CA PHE A 63 10.05 -0.51 8.13
C PHE A 63 9.39 -1.63 8.96
N ALA A 64 8.92 -2.71 8.33
CA ALA A 64 8.42 -3.88 9.05
C ALA A 64 9.51 -4.50 9.94
N ALA A 65 10.75 -4.61 9.44
CA ALA A 65 11.88 -5.08 10.24
C ALA A 65 12.19 -4.15 11.43
N HIS A 66 12.10 -2.82 11.24
CA HIS A 66 12.27 -1.86 12.33
C HIS A 66 11.17 -2.02 13.41
N LEU A 67 9.93 -2.20 12.99
CA LEU A 67 8.82 -2.41 13.92
C LEU A 67 8.98 -3.69 14.74
N LYS A 68 9.45 -4.78 14.12
CA LYS A 68 9.78 -6.02 14.84
C LYS A 68 10.88 -5.82 15.87
N LYS A 69 11.98 -5.16 15.48
CA LYS A 69 13.09 -4.83 16.40
C LYS A 69 12.64 -3.98 17.57
N SER A 70 11.67 -3.08 17.36
CA SER A 70 11.17 -2.23 18.41
C SER A 70 10.31 -2.96 19.44
N GLY A 71 9.64 -4.07 19.07
CA GLY A 71 8.80 -4.87 19.99
C GLY A 71 7.57 -4.15 20.57
N LYS A 72 7.30 -2.89 20.17
CA LYS A 72 6.25 -2.04 20.76
C LYS A 72 4.85 -2.27 20.18
N ILE A 73 4.73 -3.06 19.10
CA ILE A 73 3.46 -3.37 18.47
C ILE A 73 2.92 -4.65 19.08
N GLU A 74 1.81 -4.51 19.81
CA GLU A 74 0.98 -5.64 20.23
C GLU A 74 0.34 -6.28 18.99
N LEU A 75 0.37 -7.60 18.86
CA LEU A 75 -0.42 -8.25 17.81
C LEU A 75 -1.87 -8.38 18.27
N PRO A 76 -2.87 -8.16 17.40
CA PRO A 76 -4.24 -8.46 17.76
C PRO A 76 -4.42 -9.97 18.08
N ARG A 77 -5.32 -10.29 19.01
CA ARG A 77 -5.54 -11.68 19.49
C ARG A 77 -5.85 -12.70 18.39
N HIS A 78 -6.44 -12.26 17.29
CA HIS A 78 -6.95 -13.12 16.22
C HIS A 78 -6.23 -12.90 14.87
N VAL A 79 -4.95 -12.53 14.88
CA VAL A 79 -4.16 -12.28 13.65
C VAL A 79 -4.16 -13.49 12.71
N ASP A 80 -4.09 -14.69 13.26
CA ASP A 80 -3.96 -15.93 12.48
C ASP A 80 -5.26 -16.30 11.74
N LEU A 81 -6.40 -15.87 12.29
CA LEU A 81 -7.73 -16.15 11.75
C LEU A 81 -8.21 -15.04 10.79
N MET A 82 -7.47 -13.93 10.69
CA MET A 82 -7.90 -12.75 9.96
C MET A 82 -7.58 -12.82 8.48
N LYS A 83 -8.61 -12.57 7.65
CA LYS A 83 -8.42 -12.13 6.27
C LYS A 83 -8.35 -10.61 6.17
N THR A 84 -7.60 -10.11 5.20
CA THR A 84 -7.39 -8.66 5.00
C THR A 84 -8.61 -7.94 4.44
N ALA A 85 -9.45 -8.63 3.67
CA ALA A 85 -10.67 -8.06 3.12
C ALA A 85 -11.72 -9.15 2.85
N THR A 86 -13.00 -8.73 2.76
CA THR A 86 -14.12 -9.63 2.48
C THR A 86 -13.99 -10.33 1.12
N PHE A 87 -13.36 -9.66 0.15
CA PHE A 87 -13.16 -10.17 -1.20
C PHE A 87 -11.95 -11.10 -1.35
N LYS A 88 -11.10 -11.24 -0.32
CA LYS A 88 -10.02 -12.22 -0.32
C LYS A 88 -10.56 -13.56 0.15
N GLU A 89 -10.25 -14.60 -0.59
CA GLU A 89 -10.71 -15.96 -0.30
C GLU A 89 -9.80 -16.66 0.70
N LEU A 90 -8.49 -16.49 0.50
CA LEU A 90 -7.46 -17.05 1.35
C LEU A 90 -6.96 -16.00 2.35
N PRO A 91 -6.51 -16.45 3.54
CA PRO A 91 -5.76 -15.59 4.45
C PRO A 91 -4.39 -15.21 3.84
N PRO A 92 -3.72 -14.17 4.38
CA PRO A 92 -2.35 -13.85 4.00
C PRO A 92 -1.42 -15.04 4.22
N LEU A 93 -0.48 -15.26 3.29
CA LEU A 93 0.49 -16.35 3.38
C LEU A 93 1.65 -16.04 4.35
N ASP A 94 2.00 -14.76 4.49
CA ASP A 94 3.08 -14.34 5.37
C ASP A 94 2.61 -14.28 6.83
N LEU A 95 3.37 -14.88 7.76
CA LEU A 95 3.08 -14.81 9.20
C LEU A 95 3.13 -13.36 9.72
N ASP A 96 4.05 -12.55 9.19
CA ASP A 96 4.28 -11.17 9.61
C ASP A 96 3.48 -10.13 8.82
N TRP A 97 2.41 -10.55 8.13
CA TRP A 97 1.63 -9.69 7.25
C TRP A 97 1.12 -8.43 7.96
N PHE A 98 0.86 -8.50 9.27
CA PHE A 98 0.36 -7.38 10.06
C PHE A 98 1.40 -6.25 10.18
N TYR A 99 2.69 -6.56 10.32
CA TYR A 99 3.75 -5.55 10.36
C TYR A 99 3.91 -4.84 9.01
N THR A 100 3.89 -5.61 7.92
CA THR A 100 3.91 -5.07 6.56
C THR A 100 2.68 -4.20 6.28
N ARG A 101 1.51 -4.60 6.82
CA ARG A 101 0.29 -3.81 6.70
C ARG A 101 0.41 -2.48 7.46
N THR A 102 0.91 -2.51 8.69
CA THR A 102 1.13 -1.31 9.52
C THR A 102 2.14 -0.35 8.86
N ALA A 103 3.21 -0.87 8.27
CA ALA A 103 4.15 -0.09 7.47
C ALA A 103 3.47 0.63 6.29
N ALA A 104 2.60 -0.08 5.57
CA ALA A 104 1.86 0.49 4.44
C ALA A 104 0.87 1.59 4.88
N VAL A 105 0.25 1.41 6.04
CA VAL A 105 -0.63 2.42 6.65
C VAL A 105 0.17 3.66 7.03
N ALA A 106 1.31 3.51 7.71
CA ALA A 106 2.18 4.62 8.08
C ALA A 106 2.65 5.42 6.85
N ARG A 107 3.10 4.75 5.79
CA ARG A 107 3.45 5.38 4.50
C ARG A 107 2.28 6.15 3.90
N ARG A 108 1.06 5.61 3.98
CA ARG A 108 -0.12 6.28 3.44
C ARG A 108 -0.43 7.59 4.19
N VAL A 109 -0.27 7.61 5.51
CA VAL A 109 -0.42 8.83 6.34
C VAL A 109 0.65 9.88 5.97
N TYR A 110 1.88 9.47 5.69
CA TYR A 110 2.95 10.38 5.26
C TYR A 110 2.61 11.08 3.93
N MET A 111 2.04 10.34 2.97
CA MET A 111 1.77 10.85 1.62
C MET A 111 0.61 11.85 1.58
N ARG A 112 -0.44 11.63 2.38
CA ARG A 112 -1.60 12.52 2.47
C ARG A 112 -1.99 12.68 3.92
N ALA A 113 -1.93 13.92 4.41
CA ALA A 113 -2.38 14.27 5.76
C ALA A 113 -3.92 14.33 5.83
N GLY A 114 -4.49 14.05 7.01
CA GLY A 114 -5.93 14.19 7.27
C GLY A 114 -6.76 13.01 6.75
N LEU A 115 -6.25 11.78 6.87
CA LEU A 115 -6.95 10.59 6.38
C LEU A 115 -7.91 10.02 7.42
N GLY A 116 -9.10 9.65 6.96
CA GLY A 116 -10.10 8.92 7.73
C GLY A 116 -10.06 7.41 7.45
N MET A 117 -10.81 6.65 8.24
CA MET A 117 -10.83 5.18 8.11
C MET A 117 -11.31 4.70 6.74
N LYS A 118 -12.29 5.39 6.15
CA LYS A 118 -12.85 5.06 4.84
C LYS A 118 -11.82 5.18 3.72
N ASP A 119 -10.89 6.12 3.82
CA ASP A 119 -9.84 6.33 2.80
C ASP A 119 -8.82 5.19 2.80
N PHE A 120 -8.44 4.71 3.98
CA PHE A 120 -7.62 3.50 4.08
C PHE A 120 -8.36 2.28 3.53
N ARG A 121 -9.64 2.13 3.86
CA ARG A 121 -10.47 1.01 3.35
C ARG A 121 -10.63 1.05 1.83
N ARG A 122 -10.65 2.23 1.22
CA ARG A 122 -10.63 2.41 -0.24
C ARG A 122 -9.25 2.12 -0.83
N THR A 123 -8.19 2.58 -0.18
CA THR A 123 -6.80 2.37 -0.66
C THR A 123 -6.43 0.89 -0.71
N PHE A 124 -6.84 0.11 0.30
CA PHE A 124 -6.63 -1.34 0.34
C PHE A 124 -7.82 -2.14 -0.21
N GLY A 125 -8.82 -1.44 -0.76
CA GLY A 125 -9.96 -2.07 -1.42
C GLY A 125 -9.54 -2.76 -2.70
N GLY A 126 -10.41 -3.60 -3.23
CA GLY A 126 -10.10 -4.39 -4.41
C GLY A 126 -11.34 -4.82 -5.14
N ARG A 127 -11.12 -5.46 -6.28
CA ARG A 127 -12.20 -6.08 -7.04
C ARG A 127 -12.66 -7.33 -6.29
N SER A 128 -13.96 -7.42 -6.09
CA SER A 128 -14.61 -8.62 -5.57
C SER A 128 -15.25 -9.34 -6.73
N PHE A 129 -14.80 -10.56 -6.97
CA PHE A 129 -15.59 -11.55 -7.66
C PHE A 129 -16.67 -12.08 -6.71
N ALA A 130 -17.89 -12.26 -7.18
CA ALA A 130 -18.94 -12.94 -6.43
C ALA A 130 -18.82 -14.44 -6.72
N LYS A 131 -18.33 -15.22 -5.74
CA LYS A 131 -18.07 -16.66 -5.88
C LYS A 131 -19.23 -17.40 -6.55
N GLY A 132 -18.90 -18.21 -7.56
CA GLY A 132 -19.85 -19.12 -8.23
C GLY A 132 -20.94 -18.44 -9.05
N ARG A 133 -20.86 -17.13 -9.30
CA ARG A 133 -21.83 -16.40 -10.12
C ARG A 133 -21.16 -15.74 -11.31
N VAL A 134 -21.83 -15.78 -12.46
CA VAL A 134 -21.47 -15.03 -13.67
C VAL A 134 -21.97 -13.58 -13.51
N MET A 135 -21.42 -12.86 -12.53
CA MET A 135 -21.75 -11.46 -12.25
C MET A 135 -20.51 -10.59 -12.50
N PRO A 136 -20.65 -9.37 -13.05
CA PRO A 136 -19.53 -8.47 -13.23
C PRO A 136 -18.82 -8.12 -11.91
N GLU A 137 -17.52 -7.85 -12.01
CA GLU A 137 -16.68 -7.47 -10.87
C GLU A 137 -17.09 -6.11 -10.30
N HIS A 138 -17.26 -6.04 -8.98
CA HIS A 138 -17.53 -4.79 -8.28
C HIS A 138 -16.43 -4.46 -7.27
N PHE A 139 -16.19 -3.17 -7.05
CA PHE A 139 -15.23 -2.71 -6.05
C PHE A 139 -15.80 -2.90 -4.64
N LYS A 140 -15.06 -3.59 -3.77
CA LYS A 140 -15.38 -3.71 -2.35
C LYS A 140 -14.27 -3.13 -1.47
N LEU A 141 -14.70 -2.57 -0.35
CA LEU A 141 -13.82 -1.99 0.66
C LEU A 141 -13.07 -3.08 1.45
N ALA A 142 -11.87 -2.75 1.92
CA ALA A 142 -11.11 -3.61 2.83
C ALA A 142 -11.80 -3.77 4.20
N ALA A 143 -11.35 -4.79 4.96
CA ALA A 143 -11.76 -4.96 6.34
C ALA A 143 -11.27 -3.78 7.19
N GLY A 144 -12.15 -3.22 8.01
CA GLY A 144 -11.84 -2.04 8.82
C GLY A 144 -11.11 -2.36 10.13
N GLY A 145 -11.35 -3.54 10.71
CA GLY A 145 -10.80 -3.92 12.03
C GLY A 145 -9.29 -3.91 12.05
N ASN A 146 -8.65 -4.59 11.09
CA ASN A 146 -7.19 -4.75 11.02
C ASN A 146 -6.49 -3.38 10.91
N ILE A 147 -7.02 -2.50 10.06
CA ILE A 147 -6.46 -1.15 9.84
C ILE A 147 -6.68 -0.26 11.07
N ARG A 148 -7.82 -0.40 11.75
CA ARG A 148 -8.11 0.34 12.98
C ARG A 148 -7.12 -0.02 14.09
N HIS A 149 -6.88 -1.31 14.30
CA HIS A 149 -5.91 -1.79 15.29
C HIS A 149 -4.49 -1.29 14.98
N ALA A 150 -4.05 -1.39 13.72
CA ALA A 150 -2.76 -0.86 13.30
C ALA A 150 -2.61 0.64 13.59
N LEU A 151 -3.65 1.44 13.31
CA LEU A 151 -3.60 2.88 13.59
C LEU A 151 -3.65 3.20 15.10
N GLN A 152 -4.39 2.45 15.90
CA GLN A 152 -4.38 2.61 17.36
C GLN A 152 -3.00 2.31 17.95
N GLN A 153 -2.30 1.30 17.42
CA GLN A 153 -0.94 0.97 17.85
C GLN A 153 0.06 2.04 17.46
N LEU A 154 -0.05 2.58 16.23
CA LEU A 154 0.77 3.71 15.80
C LEU A 154 0.51 4.99 16.61
N GLU A 155 -0.72 5.16 17.13
CA GLU A 155 -1.05 6.22 18.08
C GLU A 155 -0.41 5.99 19.45
N LYS A 156 -0.47 4.77 19.99
CA LYS A 156 0.23 4.40 21.24
C LYS A 156 1.75 4.65 21.14
N MET A 157 2.34 4.42 19.96
CA MET A 157 3.76 4.67 19.69
C MET A 157 4.10 6.14 19.44
N GLY A 158 3.13 7.05 19.37
CA GLY A 158 3.37 8.48 19.09
C GLY A 158 3.76 8.80 17.65
N ILE A 159 3.65 7.84 16.71
CA ILE A 159 3.98 8.03 15.29
C ILE A 159 2.85 8.78 14.57
N VAL A 160 1.61 8.48 14.94
CA VAL A 160 0.40 9.08 14.37
C VAL A 160 -0.36 9.80 15.48
N ALA A 161 -0.87 11.00 15.19
CA ALA A 161 -1.72 11.77 16.08
C ALA A 161 -3.09 12.01 15.45
N LYS A 162 -4.10 12.11 16.33
CA LYS A 162 -5.42 12.63 15.96
C LYS A 162 -5.32 14.15 15.91
N CYS A 163 -5.85 14.76 14.85
CA CYS A 163 -5.96 16.21 14.83
C CYS A 163 -7.19 16.65 15.62
N PRO A 164 -7.08 17.67 16.49
CA PRO A 164 -8.23 18.23 17.18
C PRO A 164 -9.16 18.97 16.21
N ASP A 165 -8.59 19.69 15.23
CA ASP A 165 -9.37 20.61 14.38
C ASP A 165 -9.95 19.96 13.12
N ASN A 166 -9.24 18.96 12.57
CA ASN A 166 -9.65 18.23 11.37
C ASN A 166 -9.98 16.80 11.74
N HIS A 167 -11.20 16.35 11.44
CA HIS A 167 -11.65 14.96 11.60
C HIS A 167 -10.80 13.98 10.78
N GLY A 168 -9.63 13.60 11.30
CA GLY A 168 -8.65 12.76 10.61
C GLY A 168 -7.38 12.51 11.41
N ARG A 169 -6.51 11.64 10.86
CA ARG A 169 -5.21 11.31 11.45
C ARG A 169 -4.09 11.99 10.64
N LYS A 170 -3.10 12.54 11.35
CA LYS A 170 -1.88 13.11 10.77
C LYS A 170 -0.65 12.50 11.44
N MET A 171 0.48 12.55 10.75
CA MET A 171 1.76 12.16 11.35
C MET A 171 2.23 13.20 12.35
N THR A 172 2.91 12.75 13.40
CA THR A 172 3.67 13.62 14.31
C THR A 172 5.02 13.99 13.69
N VAL A 173 5.68 15.00 14.24
CA VAL A 173 7.04 15.40 13.83
C VAL A 173 8.03 14.26 14.08
N GLU A 174 7.90 13.57 15.21
CA GLU A 174 8.73 12.41 15.57
C GLU A 174 8.52 11.24 14.62
N GLY A 175 7.25 10.91 14.31
CA GLY A 175 6.92 9.86 13.36
C GLY A 175 7.47 10.14 11.96
N ARG A 176 7.46 11.41 11.55
CA ARG A 176 8.05 11.82 10.27
C ARG A 176 9.57 11.65 10.25
N ARG A 177 10.26 12.10 11.31
CA ARG A 177 11.71 11.92 11.48
C ARG A 177 12.09 10.44 11.45
N LEU A 178 11.36 9.58 12.16
CA LEU A 178 11.61 8.14 12.18
C LEU A 178 11.48 7.52 10.80
N MET A 179 10.44 7.87 10.04
CA MET A 179 10.26 7.34 8.69
C MET A 179 11.34 7.80 7.72
N ASP A 180 11.76 9.06 7.80
CA ASP A 180 12.86 9.57 6.97
C ASP A 180 14.22 8.92 7.37
N LEU A 181 14.43 8.59 8.65
CA LEU A 181 15.60 7.81 9.09
C LEU A 181 15.62 6.39 8.51
N VAL A 182 14.47 5.70 8.54
CA VAL A 182 14.35 4.36 7.94
C VAL A 182 14.53 4.44 6.42
N ALA A 183 14.02 5.49 5.77
CA ALA A 183 14.19 5.69 4.33
C ALA A 183 15.68 5.79 3.95
N ARG A 184 16.51 6.47 4.76
CA ARG A 184 17.97 6.56 4.54
C ARG A 184 18.69 5.22 4.65
N SER A 185 18.16 4.28 5.42
CA SER A 185 18.74 2.94 5.57
C SER A 185 18.49 2.04 4.36
N VAL A 186 17.54 2.38 3.49
CA VAL A 186 17.19 1.54 2.34
C VAL A 186 18.14 1.83 1.17
N PRO A 187 18.80 0.81 0.61
CA PRO A 187 19.64 1.01 -0.57
C PRO A 187 18.77 1.25 -1.80
N CYS A 188 18.81 2.46 -2.35
CA CYS A 188 18.16 2.81 -3.61
C CYS A 188 19.20 2.83 -4.74
N THR A 189 19.10 1.86 -5.66
CA THR A 189 19.78 1.93 -6.94
C THR A 189 18.85 2.58 -7.95
N ARG A 190 19.26 3.74 -8.48
CA ARG A 190 18.55 4.38 -9.59
C ARG A 190 19.18 3.92 -10.89
N LEU A 191 18.36 3.41 -11.81
CA LEU A 191 18.76 3.21 -13.19
C LEU A 191 18.76 4.59 -13.85
N VAL A 192 19.94 5.04 -14.29
CA VAL A 192 20.07 6.21 -15.14
C VAL A 192 20.27 5.68 -16.54
N VAL A 193 19.22 5.79 -17.36
CA VAL A 193 19.34 5.56 -18.81
C VAL A 193 19.98 6.83 -19.37
N ALA A 194 21.16 6.69 -19.97
CA ALA A 194 21.85 7.75 -20.68
C ALA A 194 21.24 7.91 -22.07
#